data_AF-A0A1W1D127-F1
#
_entry.id   AF-A0A1W1D127-F1
#
_cell.length_a   1.000
_cell.length_b   1.000
_cell.length_c   1.000
_cell.angle_alpha   90.00
_cell.angle_beta   90.00
_cell.angle_gamma   90.00
#
_symmetry.space_group_name_H-M   'P 1'
#
loop_
_entity.id
_entity.type
_entity.pdbx_description
1 polymer ?
#
loop_
_entity_poly.entity_id
_entity_poly.type
_entity_poly.pdbx_seq_one_letter_code
_entity_poly.pdbx_strand_id
1 'polypeptide(L)'
;MKILYYGGQKSGKSKLAEEKAIELTYDKKPYYIATYDNSYNDQEMQERLYTHQYQREDKFITIEEPFDLPSVINNKGTYLIDCISMWILNTLYIEIEELFVCLMM
;
A
#
# COMPACT_ATOMS: atom_id res chain seq x y z
N MET A 1 10.90 -4.45 10.99
CA MET A 1 10.11 -3.57 11.89
C MET A 1 8.73 -3.37 11.27
N LYS A 2 7.65 -3.25 12.06
CA LYS A 2 6.29 -3.00 11.57
C LYS A 2 5.76 -1.72 12.23
N ILE A 3 5.18 -0.80 11.46
CA ILE A 3 4.64 0.48 11.93
C ILE A 3 3.25 0.66 11.33
N LEU A 4 2.27 1.08 12.15
CA LEU A 4 0.92 1.40 11.69
C LEU A 4 0.63 2.89 11.90
N TYR A 5 0.25 3.56 10.82
CA TYR A 5 -0.22 4.95 10.84
C TYR A 5 -1.74 4.97 10.73
N TYR A 6 -2.43 5.47 11.75
CA TYR A 6 -3.90 5.55 11.79
C TYR A 6 -4.37 6.95 12.15
N GLY A 7 -5.58 7.31 11.71
CA GLY A 7 -6.17 8.62 11.95
C GLY A 7 -7.16 9.03 10.85
N GLY A 8 -7.91 10.11 11.10
CA GLY A 8 -8.93 10.62 10.18
C GLY A 8 -8.40 11.09 8.83
N GLN A 9 -9.29 11.47 7.92
CA GLN A 9 -8.92 12.05 6.64
C GLN A 9 -8.12 13.35 6.82
N LYS A 10 -7.17 13.64 5.92
CA LYS A 10 -6.32 14.86 5.94
C LYS A 10 -5.52 15.11 7.23
N SER A 11 -5.30 14.07 8.03
CA SER A 11 -4.50 14.14 9.28
C SER A 11 -2.98 14.18 9.08
N GLY A 12 -2.48 14.11 7.84
CA GLY A 12 -1.05 14.09 7.53
C GLY A 12 -0.35 12.73 7.70
N LYS A 13 -1.09 11.68 8.10
CA LYS A 13 -0.53 10.34 8.34
C LYS A 13 0.23 9.74 7.15
N SER A 14 -0.27 9.92 5.92
CA SER A 14 0.38 9.39 4.72
C SER A 14 1.75 10.01 4.50
N LYS A 15 1.88 11.33 4.70
CA LYS A 15 3.15 12.05 4.59
C LYS A 15 4.18 11.54 5.60
N LEU A 16 3.79 11.36 6.86
CA LEU A 16 4.68 10.83 7.90
C LEU A 16 5.10 9.38 7.62
N ALA A 17 4.19 8.57 7.05
CA ALA A 17 4.49 7.20 6.66
C ALA A 17 5.49 7.13 5.50
N GLU A 18 5.34 8.01 4.50
CA GLU A 18 6.28 8.15 3.38
C GLU A 18 7.68 8.56 3.85
N GLU A 19 7.77 9.61 4.68
CA GLU A 19 9.04 10.09 5.24
C GLU A 19 9.75 8.98 6.01
N LYS A 20 9.00 8.24 6.84
CA LYS A 20 9.59 7.13 7.61
C LYS A 20 10.01 5.97 6.72
N ALA A 21 9.25 5.64 5.68
CA ALA A 21 9.62 4.59 4.74
C ALA A 21 10.94 4.92 4.03
N ILE A 22 11.13 6.18 3.63
CA ILE A 22 12.39 6.64 3.03
C ILE A 22 13.53 6.57 4.06
N GLU A 23 13.32 7.07 5.28
CA GLU A 23 14.33 7.05 6.36
C GLU A 23 14.82 5.63 6.69
N LEU A 24 13.93 4.64 6.65
CA LEU A 24 14.27 3.25 6.96
C LEU A 24 14.98 2.52 5.82
N THR A 25 15.05 3.12 4.62
CA THR A 25 15.62 2.46 3.46
C THR A 25 17.05 2.92 3.21
N TYR A 26 17.98 1.96 3.23
CA TYR A 26 19.42 2.24 3.12
C TYR A 26 19.96 2.26 1.69
N ASP A 27 19.65 1.24 0.86
CA ASP A 27 20.34 1.03 -0.42
C ASP A 27 19.47 1.28 -1.68
N LYS A 28 18.16 1.04 -1.59
CA LYS A 28 17.22 1.12 -2.74
C LYS A 28 16.07 2.07 -2.41
N LYS A 29 15.19 2.34 -3.39
CA LYS A 29 13.92 3.01 -3.11
C LYS A 29 13.02 2.09 -2.27
N PRO A 30 12.26 2.59 -1.28
CA PRO A 30 11.17 1.83 -0.66
C PRO A 30 10.10 1.45 -1.68
N TYR A 31 9.34 0.39 -1.40
CA TYR A 31 8.19 -0.02 -2.19
C TYR A 31 6.93 0.66 -1.69
N TYR A 32 6.13 1.20 -2.60
CA TYR A 32 4.79 1.71 -2.34
C TYR A 32 3.78 0.70 -2.89
N ILE A 33 2.99 0.09 -2.02
CA ILE A 33 1.97 -0.88 -2.38
C ILE A 33 0.62 -0.17 -2.42
N ALA A 34 0.13 0.05 -3.62
CA ALA A 34 -1.19 0.63 -3.87
C ALA A 34 -2.24 -0.47 -3.81
N THR A 35 -3.15 -0.38 -2.85
CA THR A 35 -4.19 -1.40 -2.65
C THR A 35 -5.56 -0.98 -3.19
N TYR A 36 -5.60 0.10 -3.97
CA TYR A 36 -6.82 0.50 -4.66
C TYR A 36 -7.08 -0.43 -5.84
N ASP A 37 -8.30 -0.96 -5.94
CA ASP A 37 -8.71 -1.74 -7.09
C ASP A 37 -9.29 -0.80 -8.17
N ASN A 38 -8.62 -0.74 -9.32
CA ASN A 38 -9.05 0.09 -10.44
C ASN A 38 -10.37 -0.37 -11.08
N SER A 39 -10.90 -1.54 -10.72
CA SER A 39 -12.20 -2.05 -11.21
C SER A 39 -13.41 -1.20 -10.79
N TYR A 40 -13.27 -0.37 -9.74
CA TYR A 40 -14.32 0.52 -9.27
C TYR A 40 -14.65 1.68 -10.22
N ASN A 41 -13.85 1.90 -11.29
CA ASN A 41 -14.09 2.93 -12.31
C ASN A 41 -14.35 4.36 -11.76
N ASP A 42 -13.77 4.68 -10.61
CA ASP A 42 -13.84 6.02 -10.03
C ASP A 42 -12.77 6.91 -10.67
N GLN A 43 -13.19 7.69 -11.67
CA GLN A 43 -12.29 8.58 -12.41
C GLN A 43 -11.62 9.63 -11.51
N GLU A 44 -12.31 10.15 -10.49
CA GLU A 44 -11.73 11.13 -9.56
C GLU A 44 -10.63 10.47 -8.71
N MET A 45 -10.85 9.21 -8.30
CA MET A 45 -9.85 8.47 -7.56
C MET A 45 -8.65 8.09 -8.42
N GLN A 46 -8.87 7.70 -9.67
CA GLN A 46 -7.79 7.41 -10.63
C GLN A 46 -6.91 8.64 -10.90
N GLU A 47 -7.49 9.83 -11.09
CA GLU A 47 -6.74 11.07 -11.28
C GLU A 47 -5.88 11.43 -10.05
N ARG A 48 -6.42 11.22 -8.85
CA ARG A 48 -5.68 11.41 -7.61
C ARG A 48 -4.54 10.41 -7.47
N LEU A 49 -4.79 9.14 -7.77
CA LEU A 49 -3.76 8.09 -7.74
C LEU A 49 -2.64 8.41 -8.73
N TYR A 50 -2.97 8.82 -9.95
CA TYR A 50 -1.99 9.20 -10.96
C TYR A 50 -1.12 10.38 -10.49
N THR A 51 -1.75 11.42 -9.92
CA THR A 51 -1.04 12.58 -9.37
C THR A 51 -0.10 12.16 -8.23
N HIS A 52 -0.56 11.28 -7.36
CA HIS A 52 0.24 10.78 -6.24
C HIS A 52 1.35 9.82 -6.66
N GLN A 53 1.10 8.95 -7.65
CA GLN A 53 2.12 8.08 -8.24
C GLN A 53 3.22 8.93 -8.85
N TYR A 54 2.88 9.92 -9.68
CA TYR A 54 3.83 10.84 -10.31
C TYR A 54 4.69 11.60 -9.28
N GLN A 55 4.09 12.09 -8.19
CA GLN A 55 4.83 12.74 -7.09
C GLN A 55 5.80 11.81 -6.35
N ARG A 56 5.60 10.49 -6.48
CA ARG A 56 6.34 9.44 -5.76
C ARG A 56 7.28 8.65 -6.66
N GLU A 57 7.21 8.76 -7.99
CA GLU A 57 8.04 8.01 -8.96
C GLU A 57 9.54 8.11 -8.64
N ASP A 58 10.01 9.29 -8.23
CA ASP A 58 11.41 9.49 -7.88
C ASP A 58 11.81 8.90 -6.52
N LYS A 59 10.85 8.61 -5.64
CA LYS A 59 11.11 8.21 -4.25
C LYS A 59 10.75 6.75 -3.95
N PHE A 60 9.82 6.17 -4.69
CA PHE A 60 9.29 4.83 -4.45
C PHE A 60 9.35 3.98 -5.71
N ILE A 61 9.36 2.65 -5.51
CA ILE A 61 8.97 1.68 -6.53
C ILE A 61 7.51 1.34 -6.28
N THR A 62 6.61 1.71 -7.19
CA THR A 62 5.17 1.45 -7.04
C THR A 62 4.81 0.04 -7.51
N ILE A 63 4.02 -0.66 -6.72
CA ILE A 63 3.41 -1.95 -7.05
C ILE A 63 1.91 -1.82 -6.79
N GLU A 64 1.09 -2.13 -7.79
CA GLU A 64 -0.36 -2.24 -7.62
C GLU A 64 -0.69 -3.67 -7.23
N GLU A 65 -1.14 -3.86 -5.98
CA GLU A 65 -1.54 -5.18 -5.47
C GLU A 65 -2.73 -5.00 -4.50
N PRO A 66 -3.97 -5.08 -5.01
CA PRO A 66 -5.18 -4.87 -4.22
C PRO A 66 -5.58 -6.05 -3.34
N PHE A 67 -5.06 -7.27 -3.56
CA PHE A 67 -5.56 -8.50 -2.93
C PHE A 67 -4.46 -9.33 -2.24
N ASP A 68 -3.43 -9.75 -2.97
CA ASP A 68 -2.40 -10.71 -2.52
C ASP A 68 -1.11 -10.01 -2.05
N LEU A 69 -1.20 -9.28 -0.93
CA LEU A 69 -0.06 -8.60 -0.33
C LEU A 69 1.15 -9.52 -0.04
N PRO A 70 0.97 -10.77 0.44
CA PRO A 70 2.08 -11.70 0.67
C PRO A 70 2.92 -11.98 -0.58
N SER A 71 2.30 -12.04 -1.77
CA SER A 71 3.04 -12.26 -3.02
C SER A 71 4.06 -11.16 -3.36
N VAL A 72 3.85 -9.93 -2.88
CA VAL A 72 4.69 -8.76 -3.20
C VAL A 72 5.55 -8.28 -2.02
N ILE A 73 5.22 -8.69 -0.80
CA ILE A 73 5.97 -8.33 0.42
C ILE A 73 6.85 -9.49 0.84
N ASN A 74 8.16 -9.26 0.89
CA ASN A 74 9.11 -10.25 1.39
C ASN A 74 9.94 -9.68 2.57
N ASN A 75 10.84 -10.51 3.11
CA ASN A 75 11.66 -10.17 4.27
C ASN A 75 12.79 -9.15 3.97
N LYS A 76 12.85 -8.58 2.76
CA LYS A 76 13.90 -7.65 2.33
C LYS A 76 13.28 -6.34 1.85
N GLY A 77 13.78 -5.22 2.37
CA GLY A 77 13.37 -3.89 1.96
C GLY A 77 12.30 -3.28 2.86
N THR A 78 11.86 -2.08 2.46
CA THR A 78 10.87 -1.28 3.19
C THR A 78 9.63 -1.16 2.32
N TYR A 79 8.47 -1.45 2.91
CA TYR A 79 7.18 -1.46 2.22
C TYR A 79 6.23 -0.49 2.91
N LEU A 80 5.64 0.40 2.13
CA LEU A 80 4.56 1.29 2.55
C LEU A 80 3.27 0.85 1.86
N ILE A 81 2.29 0.41 2.64
CA ILE A 81 0.99 -0.04 2.15
C ILE A 81 -0.02 1.11 2.28
N ASP A 82 -0.68 1.48 1.18
CA ASP A 82 -1.68 2.55 1.15
C ASP A 82 -2.94 2.10 0.38
N CYS A 83 -4.07 1.84 1.03
CA CYS A 83 -4.28 1.82 2.48
C CYS A 83 -4.87 0.49 2.94
N ILE A 84 -4.52 0.09 4.16
CA ILE A 84 -4.99 -1.17 4.76
C ILE A 84 -6.52 -1.26 4.77
N SER A 85 -7.25 -0.15 4.97
CA SER A 85 -8.71 -0.17 4.93
C SER A 85 -9.27 -0.55 3.55
N MET A 86 -8.59 -0.15 2.47
CA MET A 86 -9.01 -0.54 1.11
C MET A 86 -8.69 -2.01 0.85
N TRP A 87 -7.51 -2.48 1.25
CA TRP A 87 -7.19 -3.91 1.18
C TRP A 87 -8.17 -4.79 1.95
N ILE A 88 -8.57 -4.37 3.17
CA ILE A 88 -9.62 -5.06 3.94
C ILE A 88 -10.92 -5.09 3.14
N LEU A 89 -11.37 -3.94 2.61
CA LEU A 89 -12.60 -3.85 1.80
C LEU A 89 -12.57 -4.81 0.60
N ASN A 90 -11.45 -4.85 -0.12
CA ASN A 90 -11.26 -5.73 -1.28
C ASN A 90 -11.33 -7.22 -0.91
N THR A 91 -10.94 -7.58 0.32
CA THR A 91 -10.84 -8.97 0.79
C THR A 91 -12.03 -9.41 1.65
N LEU A 92 -12.99 -8.53 1.95
CA LEU A 92 -14.15 -8.85 2.81
C LEU A 92 -15.00 -10.02 2.33
N TYR A 93 -15.01 -10.31 1.03
CA TYR A 93 -15.80 -11.38 0.43
C TYR A 93 -15.09 -12.73 0.40
N ILE A 94 -13.82 -12.78 0.79
CA ILE A 94 -13.00 -13.99 0.86
C ILE A 94 -13.30 -14.68 2.20
N GLU A 95 -13.57 -15.99 2.19
CA GLU A 95 -13.75 -16.72 3.45
C GLU A 95 -12.45 -16.65 4.28
N ILE A 96 -12.58 -16.54 5.61
CA ILE A 96 -11.43 -16.34 6.51
C ILE A 96 -10.35 -17.43 6.30
N GLU A 97 -10.76 -18.66 6.00
CA GLU A 97 -9.87 -19.79 5.72
C GLU A 97 -9.03 -19.60 4.45
N GLU A 98 -9.60 -19.00 3.39
CA GLU A 98 -8.88 -18.66 2.16
C GLU A 98 -7.89 -17.49 2.37
N LEU A 99 -8.25 -16.54 3.25
CA LEU A 99 -7.37 -15.43 3.62
C LEU A 99 -6.09 -15.91 4.33
N PHE A 100 -6.21 -16.93 5.18
CA PHE A 100 -5.05 -17.54 5.85
C PHE A 100 -4.14 -18.29 4.88
N VAL A 101 -4.68 -18.90 3.82
CA VAL A 101 -3.87 -19.53 2.78
C VAL A 101 -3.01 -18.49 2.06
N CYS A 102 -3.57 -17.34 1.69
CA CYS A 102 -2.78 -16.23 1.13
C CYS A 102 -1.70 -15.74 2.11
N LEU A 103 -2.02 -15.62 3.40
CA LEU A 103 -1.08 -15.12 4.44
C LEU A 103 0.00 -16.11 4.87
N MET A 104 -0.16 -17.40 4.57
CA MET A 104 0.75 -18.48 4.99
C MET A 104 1.65 -19.02 3.88
N MET A 105 1.47 -18.56 2.63
CA MET A 105 2.35 -18.83 1.50
C MET A 105 3.45 -17.76 1.38
#